data_AF-A0A1D3RNB2-F1
#
_entry.id   AF-A0A1D3RNB2-F1
#
_cell.length_a   1.000
_cell.length_b   1.000
_cell.length_c   1.000
_cell.angle_alpha   90.00
_cell.angle_beta   90.00
_cell.angle_gamma   90.00
#
_symmetry.space_group_name_H-M   'P 1'
#
loop_
_entity.id
_entity.type
_entity.pdbx_description
1 polymer ?
#
loop_
_entity_poly.entity_id
_entity_poly.type
_entity_poly.pdbx_seq_one_letter_code
_entity_poly.pdbx_strand_id
1 'polypeptide(L)'
;MGRKISVDSATMMNKGLELIEACLLFNMQPEQIQVVIHPQSIIHSMVDYVDGSVLAQMGNPDMRIPIAHAMAWPDRLILELLL
;
A
#
# COMPACT_ATOMS: atom_id res chain seq x y z
N MET A 1 6.24 4.00 -13.47
CA MET A 1 4.85 3.49 -13.59
C MET A 1 4.27 3.85 -14.96
N GLY A 2 3.15 3.24 -15.37
CA GLY A 2 2.48 3.56 -16.64
C GLY A 2 1.82 4.95 -16.66
N ARG A 3 1.51 5.47 -17.86
CA ARG A 3 1.05 6.87 -18.02
C ARG A 3 -0.23 7.21 -17.26
N LYS A 4 -1.25 6.34 -17.31
CA LYS A 4 -2.57 6.58 -16.67
C LYS A 4 -2.43 6.74 -15.15
N ILE A 5 -1.77 5.77 -14.49
CA ILE A 5 -1.55 5.82 -13.04
C ILE A 5 -0.67 6.99 -12.62
N SER A 6 0.28 7.43 -13.46
CA SER A 6 1.07 8.63 -13.18
C SER A 6 0.22 9.90 -13.18
N VAL A 7 -0.73 10.05 -14.13
CA VAL A 7 -1.65 11.19 -14.15
C VAL A 7 -2.60 11.16 -12.95
N ASP A 8 -3.14 9.97 -12.62
CA ASP A 8 -4.00 9.81 -11.45
C ASP A 8 -3.28 10.11 -10.15
N SER A 9 -1.99 9.80 -10.06
CA SER A 9 -1.16 10.14 -8.90
C SER A 9 -0.96 11.66 -8.80
N ALA A 10 -0.75 12.35 -9.93
CA ALA A 10 -0.62 13.80 -9.97
C ALA A 10 -1.90 14.54 -9.55
N THR A 11 -3.07 13.94 -9.76
CA THR A 11 -4.38 14.51 -9.36
C THR A 11 -4.90 13.95 -8.03
N MET A 12 -4.14 13.06 -7.37
CA MET A 12 -4.58 12.23 -6.24
C MET A 12 -5.79 11.31 -6.49
N MET A 13 -6.27 11.23 -7.73
CA MET A 13 -7.34 10.29 -8.09
C MET A 13 -6.93 8.84 -7.83
N ASN A 14 -5.64 8.51 -7.98
CA ASN A 14 -5.13 7.17 -7.66
C ASN A 14 -5.42 6.81 -6.20
N LYS A 15 -5.19 7.76 -5.28
CA LYS A 15 -5.46 7.54 -3.86
C LYS A 15 -6.95 7.42 -3.55
N GLY A 16 -7.80 8.12 -4.31
CA GLY A 16 -9.26 7.95 -4.24
C GLY A 16 -9.72 6.56 -4.68
N LEU A 17 -9.13 6.01 -5.76
CA LEU A 17 -9.41 4.65 -6.21
C LEU A 17 -8.93 3.60 -5.19
N GLU A 18 -7.73 3.80 -4.63
CA GLU A 18 -7.18 2.93 -3.58
C GLU A 18 -8.01 2.95 -2.28
N LEU A 19 -8.66 4.07 -1.94
CA LEU A 19 -9.60 4.12 -0.81
C LEU A 19 -10.81 3.22 -1.05
N ILE A 20 -11.41 3.29 -2.26
CA ILE A 20 -12.54 2.42 -2.63
C ILE A 20 -12.10 0.95 -2.60
N GLU A 21 -10.91 0.65 -3.13
CA GLU A 21 -10.33 -0.69 -3.09
C GLU A 21 -10.14 -1.20 -1.66
N ALA A 22 -9.59 -0.38 -0.75
CA ALA A 22 -9.40 -0.76 0.65
C ALA A 22 -10.74 -1.03 1.36
N CYS A 23 -11.77 -0.23 1.11
CA CYS A 23 -13.12 -0.50 1.61
C CYS A 23 -13.62 -1.90 1.19
N LEU A 24 -13.42 -2.25 -0.09
CA LEU A 24 -13.86 -3.54 -0.65
C LEU A 24 -13.03 -4.72 -0.17
N LEU A 25 -11.70 -4.62 -0.21
CA LEU A 25 -10.79 -5.72 0.15
C LEU A 25 -10.82 -6.06 1.64
N PHE A 26 -10.98 -5.04 2.50
CA PHE A 26 -10.89 -5.20 3.95
C PHE A 26 -12.22 -4.99 4.67
N ASN A 27 -13.33 -4.88 3.93
CA ASN A 27 -14.67 -4.65 4.49
C ASN A 27 -14.72 -3.46 5.47
N MET A 28 -14.10 -2.35 5.07
CA MET A 28 -14.01 -1.12 5.86
C MET A 28 -15.02 -0.08 5.35
N GLN A 29 -15.54 0.74 6.27
CA GLN A 29 -16.26 1.96 5.91
C GLN A 29 -15.27 3.08 5.58
N PRO A 30 -15.63 4.05 4.70
CA PRO A 30 -14.75 5.15 4.32
C PRO A 30 -14.21 5.94 5.53
N GLU A 31 -15.03 6.13 6.58
CA GLU A 31 -14.66 6.86 7.79
C GLU A 31 -13.59 6.15 8.63
N GLN A 32 -13.35 4.86 8.37
CA GLN A 32 -12.31 4.06 9.02
C GLN A 32 -10.96 4.13 8.30
N ILE A 33 -10.88 4.78 7.12
CA ILE A 33 -9.66 4.87 6.31
C ILE A 33 -9.16 6.30 6.29
N GLN A 34 -7.95 6.51 6.79
CA GLN A 34 -7.28 7.81 6.75
C GLN A 34 -6.28 7.88 5.59
N VAL A 35 -6.47 8.87 4.70
CA VAL A 35 -5.49 9.18 3.66
C VAL A 35 -4.40 10.10 4.24
N VAL A 36 -3.15 9.65 4.16
CA VAL A 36 -1.97 10.39 4.64
C VAL A 36 -0.97 10.58 3.51
N ILE A 37 -0.43 11.79 3.38
CA ILE A 37 0.65 12.09 2.43
C ILE A 37 1.99 11.76 3.07
N HIS A 38 2.70 10.78 2.51
CA HIS A 38 4.04 10.37 2.91
C HIS A 38 5.00 10.46 1.71
N PRO A 39 5.63 11.64 1.47
CA PRO A 39 6.40 11.88 0.24
C PRO A 39 7.58 10.91 0.03
N GLN A 40 8.12 10.32 1.10
CA GLN A 40 9.26 9.40 1.03
C GLN A 40 8.87 8.03 0.47
N SER A 41 7.58 7.65 0.52
CA SER A 41 7.08 6.36 0.04
C SER A 41 7.80 5.13 0.64
N ILE A 42 8.31 5.24 1.88
CA ILE A 42 8.97 4.13 2.59
C ILE A 42 7.98 3.34 3.43
N ILE A 43 7.03 4.03 4.09
CA ILE A 43 5.86 3.40 4.69
C ILE A 43 4.80 3.27 3.58
N HIS A 44 4.43 2.05 3.22
CA HIS A 44 3.51 1.81 2.12
C HIS A 44 2.04 1.86 2.54
N SER A 45 1.73 1.42 3.76
CA SER A 45 0.43 1.56 4.44
C SER A 45 0.56 1.12 5.91
N MET A 46 -0.45 1.40 6.72
CA MET A 46 -0.50 1.06 8.13
C MET A 46 -1.89 0.53 8.52
N VAL A 47 -1.95 -0.25 9.61
CA VAL A 47 -3.19 -0.74 10.22
C VAL A 47 -3.17 -0.39 11.70
N ASP A 48 -4.20 0.32 12.15
CA ASP A 48 -4.43 0.64 13.56
C ASP A 48 -5.33 -0.43 14.20
N TYR A 49 -4.93 -0.92 15.36
CA TYR A 49 -5.61 -1.99 16.09
C TYR A 49 -6.36 -1.41 17.30
N VAL A 50 -7.36 -2.16 17.78
CA VAL A 50 -8.26 -1.71 18.88
C VAL A 50 -7.56 -1.45 20.21
N ASP A 51 -6.33 -1.94 20.37
CA ASP A 51 -5.47 -1.70 21.53
C ASP A 51 -4.59 -0.44 21.40
N GLY A 52 -4.71 0.27 20.27
CA GLY A 52 -3.92 1.45 19.93
C GLY A 52 -2.55 1.14 19.32
N SER A 53 -2.25 -0.14 19.05
CA SER A 53 -1.03 -0.51 18.33
C SER A 53 -1.17 -0.28 16.82
N VAL A 54 -0.08 0.15 16.19
CA VAL A 54 -0.04 0.39 14.74
C VAL A 54 1.01 -0.52 14.11
N LEU A 55 0.58 -1.31 13.12
CA LEU A 55 1.48 -2.09 12.29
C LEU A 55 1.65 -1.42 10.93
N ALA A 56 2.90 -1.34 10.45
CA ALA A 56 3.25 -0.73 9.19
C ALA A 56 4.05 -1.70 8.33
N GLN A 57 3.82 -1.68 7.02
CA GLN A 57 4.71 -2.33 6.07
C GLN A 57 5.64 -1.28 5.43
N MET A 58 6.94 -1.56 5.48
CA MET A 58 7.98 -0.64 5.04
C MET A 58 8.94 -1.30 4.03
N GLY A 59 9.47 -0.50 3.12
CA GLY A 59 10.44 -0.94 2.12
C GLY A 59 10.81 0.18 1.14
N ASN A 60 11.74 -0.11 0.23
CA ASN A 60 11.94 0.74 -0.93
C ASN A 60 10.71 0.66 -1.85
N PRO A 61 10.37 1.73 -2.60
CA PRO A 61 9.23 1.74 -3.54
C PRO A 61 9.49 0.85 -4.76
N ASP A 62 9.35 -0.46 -4.55
CA ASP A 62 9.65 -1.51 -5.53
C ASP A 62 8.51 -2.54 -5.59
N MET A 63 7.84 -2.61 -6.73
CA MET A 63 6.71 -3.51 -6.94
C MET A 63 7.07 -5.00 -6.91
N ARG A 64 8.35 -5.38 -7.02
CA ARG A 64 8.78 -6.78 -6.89
C ARG A 64 8.42 -7.35 -5.52
N ILE A 65 8.44 -6.53 -4.47
CA ILE A 65 8.15 -6.93 -3.09
C ILE A 65 6.67 -7.35 -2.93
N PRO A 66 5.66 -6.50 -3.20
CA PRO A 66 4.26 -6.89 -3.07
C PRO A 66 3.84 -7.99 -4.05
N ILE A 67 4.41 -8.02 -5.27
CA ILE A 67 4.15 -9.10 -6.24
C ILE A 67 4.65 -10.44 -5.69
N ALA A 68 5.90 -10.51 -5.21
CA ALA A 68 6.46 -11.73 -4.64
C ALA A 68 5.68 -12.19 -3.39
N HIS A 69 5.25 -11.25 -2.56
CA HIS A 69 4.39 -11.55 -1.40
C HIS A 69 3.08 -12.19 -1.84
N ALA A 70 2.37 -11.60 -2.82
CA ALA A 70 1.11 -12.16 -3.32
C ALA A 70 1.28 -13.56 -3.95
N MET A 71 2.42 -13.83 -4.59
CA MET A 71 2.69 -15.12 -5.23
C MET A 71 3.05 -16.24 -4.25
N ALA A 72 3.56 -15.91 -3.06
CA ALA A 72 4.13 -16.90 -2.15
C ALA A 72 3.48 -16.94 -0.77
N TRP A 73 2.55 -16.04 -0.49
CA TRP A 73 1.83 -16.02 0.79
C TRP A 73 1.22 -17.41 1.10
N PRO A 74 1.37 -17.92 2.34
CA PRO A 74 1.87 -17.26 3.54
C PRO A 74 3.41 -17.27 3.71
N ASP A 75 4.13 -17.95 2.82
CA ASP A 75 5.59 -18.01 2.81
C ASP A 75 6.21 -16.77 2.12
N ARG A 76 7.54 -16.76 1.99
CA ARG A 76 8.29 -15.67 1.36
C ARG A 76 9.27 -16.21 0.32
N LEU A 77 9.32 -15.53 -0.83
CA LEU A 77 10.40 -15.71 -1.81
C LEU A 77 11.61 -14.85 -1.43
N ILE A 78 12.80 -15.38 -1.67
CA ILE A 78 14.04 -14.60 -1.62
C ILE A 78 14.09 -13.73 -2.88
N LEU A 79 14.25 -12.42 -2.69
CA LEU A 79 14.47 -11.48 -3.77
C LEU A 79 15.91 -10.97 -3.71
N GLU A 80 16.65 -11.11 -4.81
CA GLU A 80 17.92 -10.41 -5.02
C GLU A 80 17.61 -8.96 -5.42
N LEU A 81 17.24 -8.16 -4.43
CA LEU A 81 17.14 -6.72 -4.60
C LEU A 81 18.56 -6.15 -4.57
N LEU A 82 18.99 -5.52 -5.66
CA LEU A 82 20.23 -4.75 -5.69
C LEU A 82 20.14 -3.68 -4.59
N LEU A 83 21.02 -3.78 -3.59
CA LEU A 83 21.39 -2.65 -2.73
C LEU A 83 22.30 -1.70 -3.51
#